data_AF-A0A527HP25-F1
#
_entry.id   AF-A0A527HP25-F1
#
_cell.length_a   1.000
_cell.length_b   1.000
_cell.length_c   1.000
_cell.angle_alpha   90.00
_cell.angle_beta   90.00
_cell.angle_gamma   90.00
#
_symmetry.space_group_name_H-M   'P 1'
#
loop_
_entity.id
_entity.type
_entity.pdbx_description
1 polymer ?
#
loop_
_entity_poly.entity_id
_entity_poly.type
_entity_poly.pdbx_seq_one_letter_code
_entity_poly.pdbx_strand_id
1 'polypeptide(L)'
;MDIRNDMLRLLKGRRQGFSLEQPFYTDPDYFKLDMELIWYRDWLFIGHDCELPKPGSYITVQIGDYPVVLVRDQQGKINAFHNSCRHRGSRVCNTEKGTAAKLVCPYHQWTYELDGRLLFA
;
A
#
# COMPACT_ATOMS: atom_id res chain seq x y z
N MET A 1 11.55 27.21 7.39
CA MET A 1 11.96 26.32 8.48
C MET A 1 12.05 24.93 7.87
N ASP A 2 13.20 24.26 7.97
CA ASP A 2 13.40 22.95 7.33
C ASP A 2 13.04 21.86 8.34
N ILE A 3 11.80 21.35 8.22
CA ILE A 3 11.21 20.33 9.09
C ILE A 3 12.12 19.10 9.23
N ARG A 4 12.84 18.75 8.15
CA ARG A 4 13.75 17.60 8.15
C ARG A 4 14.98 17.86 8.99
N ASN A 5 15.56 19.07 8.90
CA ASN A 5 16.70 19.44 9.74
C ASN A 5 16.30 19.53 11.21
N ASP A 6 15.09 20.01 11.51
CA ASP A 6 14.56 20.07 12.87
C ASP A 6 14.36 18.67 13.44
N MET A 7 13.77 17.75 12.68
CA MET A 7 13.62 16.34 13.06
C MET A 7 14.99 15.69 13.32
N LEU A 8 15.96 15.90 12.43
CA LEU A 8 17.32 15.36 12.59
C LEU A 8 18.02 15.91 13.82
N ARG A 9 17.79 17.19 14.17
CA ARG A 9 18.33 17.79 15.38
C ARG A 9 17.75 17.12 16.63
N LEU A 10 16.44 16.90 16.67
CA LEU A 10 15.78 16.21 17.77
C LEU A 10 16.25 14.76 17.90
N LEU A 11 16.33 14.01 16.80
CA LEU A 11 16.86 12.64 16.79
C LEU A 11 18.29 12.55 17.34
N LYS A 12 19.17 13.51 16.98
CA LYS A 12 20.55 13.57 17.51
C LYS A 12 20.60 13.93 19.00
N GLY A 13 19.62 14.69 19.48
CA GLY A 13 19.48 15.07 20.88
C GLY A 13 18.78 14.02 21.76
N ARG A 14 18.29 12.93 21.17
CA ARG A 14 17.52 11.90 21.88
C ARG A 14 18.31 11.32 23.04
N ARG A 15 17.70 11.38 24.23
CA ARG A 15 18.27 10.86 25.48
C ARG A 15 18.07 9.34 25.54
N GLN A 16 19.14 8.58 25.73
CA GLN A 16 19.04 7.12 25.85
C GLN A 16 18.23 6.73 27.10
N GLY A 17 17.34 5.75 26.97
CA GLY A 17 16.47 5.29 28.06
C GLY A 17 15.20 6.13 28.27
N PHE A 18 15.00 7.19 27.49
CA PHE A 18 13.78 8.01 27.50
C PHE A 18 12.98 7.83 26.21
N SER A 19 11.70 8.21 26.25
CA SER A 19 10.85 8.36 25.07
C SER A 19 11.35 9.50 24.15
N LEU A 20 10.77 9.59 22.95
CA LEU A 20 11.03 10.68 22.02
C LEU A 20 10.40 12.00 22.50
N GLU A 21 10.82 13.13 21.92
CA GLU A 21 10.11 14.38 22.13
C GLU A 21 8.70 14.37 21.52
N GLN A 22 7.81 15.20 22.04
CA GLN A 22 6.40 15.29 21.66
C GLN A 22 6.14 15.32 20.13
N PRO A 23 6.89 16.09 19.31
CA PRO A 23 6.59 16.19 17.87
C PRO A 23 6.59 14.85 17.13
N PHE A 24 7.43 13.89 17.53
CA PHE A 24 7.46 12.55 16.91
C PHE A 24 6.15 11.77 17.06
N TYR A 25 5.26 12.17 17.96
CA TYR A 25 4.01 11.47 18.21
C TYR A 25 2.78 12.23 17.69
N THR A 26 2.90 13.54 17.49
CA THR A 26 1.73 14.40 17.27
C THR A 26 1.86 15.37 16.10
N ASP A 27 3.08 15.61 15.61
CA ASP A 27 3.30 16.59 14.54
C ASP A 27 2.94 15.98 13.17
N PRO A 28 1.99 16.58 12.43
CA PRO A 28 1.54 16.02 11.15
C PRO A 28 2.62 16.08 10.06
N ASP A 29 3.59 16.98 10.15
CA ASP A 29 4.68 17.04 9.17
C ASP A 29 5.75 15.99 9.47
N TYR A 30 5.94 15.61 10.74
CA TYR A 30 6.80 14.47 11.11
C TYR A 30 6.16 13.16 10.64
N PHE A 31 4.84 13.01 10.81
CA PHE A 31 4.12 11.86 10.27
C PHE A 31 4.29 11.72 8.75
N LYS A 32 4.20 12.81 7.99
CA LYS A 32 4.47 12.76 6.53
C LYS A 32 5.89 12.28 6.22
N LEU A 33 6.88 12.76 6.97
CA LEU A 33 8.26 12.27 6.83
C LEU A 33 8.39 10.79 7.17
N ASP A 34 7.73 10.30 8.22
CA ASP A 34 7.71 8.86 8.54
C ASP A 34 7.12 8.06 7.37
N MET A 35 6.02 8.53 6.77
CA MET A 35 5.41 7.90 5.60
C MET A 35 6.40 7.85 4.42
N GLU A 36 7.05 8.96 4.09
CA GLU A 36 7.97 9.07 2.95
C GLU A 36 9.31 8.34 3.13
N LEU A 37 9.82 8.30 4.37
CA LEU A 37 11.17 7.84 4.67
C LEU A 37 11.22 6.42 5.23
N ILE A 38 10.12 5.92 5.80
CA ILE A 38 10.04 4.58 6.39
C ILE A 38 8.99 3.76 5.62
N TRP A 39 7.72 4.12 5.74
CA TRP A 39 6.61 3.25 5.29
C TRP A 39 6.57 3.04 3.77
N TYR A 40 6.98 4.04 2.97
CA TYR A 40 7.02 3.92 1.51
C TYR A 40 8.37 3.40 0.97
N ARG A 41 9.31 3.01 1.85
CA ARG A 41 10.65 2.56 1.45
C ARG A 41 11.01 1.16 1.94
N ASP A 42 10.52 0.79 3.12
CA ASP A 42 10.86 -0.48 3.75
C ASP A 42 9.85 -1.58 3.43
N TRP A 43 10.27 -2.82 3.63
CA TRP A 43 9.40 -3.98 3.48
C TRP A 43 8.30 -3.99 4.55
N LEU A 44 7.05 -4.10 4.10
CA LEU A 44 5.87 -4.18 4.96
C LEU A 44 5.29 -5.59 4.94
N PHE A 45 5.03 -6.14 6.13
CA PHE A 45 4.26 -7.36 6.27
C PHE A 45 2.78 -7.07 6.02
N ILE A 46 2.16 -7.79 5.08
CA ILE A 46 0.75 -7.60 4.72
C ILE A 46 -0.12 -8.78 5.14
N GLY A 47 0.34 -10.03 4.97
CA GLY A 47 -0.46 -11.21 5.27
C GLY A 47 0.26 -12.51 4.91
N HIS A 48 -0.47 -13.61 5.03
CA HIS A 48 0.01 -14.96 4.79
C HIS A 48 -0.54 -15.55 3.48
N ASP A 49 0.24 -16.46 2.89
CA ASP A 49 -0.12 -17.17 1.65
C ASP A 49 -1.49 -17.88 1.72
N CYS A 50 -1.87 -18.38 2.90
CA CYS A 50 -3.14 -19.07 3.14
C CYS A 50 -4.38 -18.17 3.05
N GLU A 51 -4.22 -16.84 3.12
CA GLU A 51 -5.31 -15.88 2.90
C GLU A 51 -5.67 -15.75 1.42
N LEU A 52 -4.80 -16.23 0.52
CA LEU A 52 -4.98 -16.26 -0.92
C LEU A 52 -5.00 -17.72 -1.42
N PRO A 53 -5.97 -18.56 -1.04
CA PRO A 53 -5.85 -20.02 -1.19
C PRO A 53 -5.90 -20.54 -2.63
N LYS A 54 -6.41 -19.76 -3.59
CA LYS A 54 -6.59 -20.20 -4.99
C LYS A 54 -6.37 -19.05 -5.98
N PRO A 55 -6.09 -19.35 -7.26
CA PRO A 55 -6.07 -18.33 -8.31
C PRO A 55 -7.31 -17.43 -8.29
N GLY A 56 -7.08 -16.13 -8.44
CA GLY A 56 -8.12 -15.10 -8.39
C GLY A 56 -8.49 -14.64 -6.97
N SER A 57 -8.08 -15.36 -5.92
CA SER A 57 -8.20 -14.83 -4.55
C SER A 57 -7.39 -13.55 -4.43
N TYR A 58 -7.97 -12.53 -3.80
CA TYR A 58 -7.31 -11.26 -3.55
C TYR A 58 -7.65 -10.70 -2.17
N ILE A 59 -6.75 -9.86 -1.66
CA ILE A 59 -6.95 -8.99 -0.49
C ILE A 59 -6.54 -7.56 -0.84
N THR A 60 -7.13 -6.57 -0.18
CA THR A 60 -6.75 -5.16 -0.35
C THR A 60 -6.24 -4.59 0.97
N VAL A 61 -5.23 -3.73 0.89
CA VAL A 61 -4.63 -3.04 2.04
C VAL A 61 -4.44 -1.56 1.72
N GLN A 62 -4.54 -0.72 2.75
CA GLN A 62 -4.23 0.71 2.67
C GLN A 62 -2.89 0.98 3.35
N ILE A 63 -1.90 1.47 2.61
CA ILE A 63 -0.58 1.86 3.14
C ILE A 63 -0.46 3.36 3.01
N GLY A 64 -0.72 4.09 4.10
CA GLY A 64 -0.85 5.54 4.05
C GLY A 64 -1.90 5.96 3.02
N ASP A 65 -1.47 6.67 1.99
CA ASP A 65 -2.31 7.13 0.88
C ASP A 65 -2.44 6.11 -0.25
N TYR A 66 -1.64 5.04 -0.27
CA TYR A 66 -1.61 4.07 -1.36
C TYR A 66 -2.53 2.86 -1.10
N PRO A 67 -3.64 2.71 -1.86
CA PRO A 67 -4.39 1.47 -1.86
C PRO A 67 -3.65 0.42 -2.69
N VAL A 68 -3.47 -0.77 -2.13
CA VAL A 68 -2.78 -1.90 -2.78
C VAL A 68 -3.73 -3.10 -2.81
N VAL A 69 -3.68 -3.87 -3.89
CA VAL A 69 -4.34 -5.17 -4.02
C VAL A 69 -3.28 -6.25 -4.20
N LEU A 70 -3.39 -7.32 -3.40
CA LEU A 70 -2.61 -8.53 -3.55
C LEU A 70 -3.51 -9.59 -4.15
N VAL A 71 -3.06 -10.30 -5.18
CA VAL A 71 -3.85 -11.30 -5.90
C VAL A 71 -2.99 -12.49 -6.28
N ARG A 72 -3.53 -13.71 -6.14
CA ARG A 72 -2.89 -14.91 -6.71
C ARG A 72 -3.28 -15.07 -8.17
N ASP A 73 -2.31 -15.13 -9.07
CA ASP A 73 -2.54 -15.34 -10.49
C ASP A 73 -2.81 -16.81 -10.85
N GLN A 74 -3.04 -17.07 -12.14
CA GLN A 74 -3.33 -18.40 -12.66
C GLN A 74 -2.13 -19.36 -12.59
N GLN A 75 -0.91 -18.83 -12.47
CA GLN A 75 0.30 -19.60 -12.27
C GLN A 75 0.58 -19.87 -10.79
N GLY A 76 -0.28 -19.38 -9.89
CA GLY A 76 -0.16 -19.54 -8.44
C GLY A 76 0.76 -18.51 -7.79
N LYS A 77 1.33 -17.56 -8.53
CA LYS A 77 2.17 -16.50 -8.00
C LYS A 77 1.32 -15.40 -7.38
N ILE A 78 1.77 -14.84 -6.25
CA ILE A 78 1.13 -13.68 -5.63
C ILE A 78 1.77 -12.41 -6.21
N ASN A 79 0.93 -11.54 -6.75
CA ASN A 79 1.33 -10.22 -7.26
C ASN A 79 0.66 -9.13 -6.42
N ALA A 80 1.32 -7.97 -6.33
CA ALA A 80 0.79 -6.77 -5.68
C ALA A 80 0.75 -5.61 -6.66
N PHE A 81 -0.36 -4.88 -6.69
CA PHE A 81 -0.55 -3.73 -7.58
C PHE A 81 -1.13 -2.55 -6.80
N HIS A 82 -0.83 -1.33 -7.23
CA HIS A 82 -1.65 -0.19 -6.85
C HIS A 82 -3.09 -0.45 -7.30
N ASN A 83 -4.03 -0.38 -6.36
CA ASN A 83 -5.45 -0.59 -6.60
C ASN A 83 -6.08 0.69 -7.16
N SER A 84 -5.58 1.11 -8.33
CA SER A 84 -5.95 2.34 -9.01
C SER A 84 -5.93 2.09 -10.52
N CYS A 85 -7.12 2.16 -11.13
CA CYS A 85 -7.31 1.93 -12.54
C CYS A 85 -6.53 2.95 -13.37
N ARG A 86 -5.82 2.47 -14.41
CA ARG A 86 -5.00 3.29 -15.30
C ARG A 86 -5.79 4.24 -16.21
N HIS A 87 -7.12 4.12 -16.26
CA HIS A 87 -7.98 5.06 -16.97
C HIS A 87 -8.15 6.38 -16.19
N ARG A 88 -8.82 6.34 -15.03
CA ARG A 88 -9.19 7.54 -14.24
C ARG A 88 -9.01 7.37 -12.73
N GLY A 89 -8.19 6.41 -12.30
CA GLY A 89 -7.79 6.23 -10.90
C GLY A 89 -8.83 5.60 -9.96
N SER A 90 -9.95 5.09 -10.50
CA SER A 90 -10.95 4.36 -9.69
C SER A 90 -10.32 3.12 -9.04
N ARG A 91 -10.71 2.82 -7.80
CA ARG A 91 -10.36 1.55 -7.15
C ARG A 91 -10.95 0.38 -7.95
N VAL A 92 -10.11 -0.60 -8.26
CA VAL A 92 -10.50 -1.78 -9.06
C VAL A 92 -11.16 -2.82 -8.17
N CYS A 93 -10.60 -3.05 -6.99
CA CYS A 93 -11.15 -3.94 -5.97
C CYS A 93 -11.66 -3.13 -4.78
N ASN A 94 -12.96 -3.21 -4.47
CA ASN A 94 -13.59 -2.40 -3.42
C ASN A 94 -13.82 -3.16 -2.11
N THR A 95 -13.73 -4.49 -2.11
CA THR A 95 -13.88 -5.30 -0.90
C THR A 95 -12.51 -5.65 -0.32
N GLU A 96 -12.43 -5.80 0.99
CA GLU A 96 -11.18 -6.13 1.70
C GLU A 96 -10.57 -7.44 1.24
N LYS A 97 -11.42 -8.39 0.84
CA LYS A 97 -11.03 -9.69 0.27
C LYS A 97 -12.06 -10.15 -0.72
N GLY A 98 -11.66 -11.03 -1.63
CA GLY A 98 -12.57 -11.59 -2.62
C GLY A 98 -11.94 -12.64 -3.52
N THR A 99 -12.67 -13.00 -4.57
CA THR A 99 -12.16 -13.82 -5.68
C THR A 99 -12.65 -13.22 -6.98
N ALA A 100 -11.77 -13.12 -7.97
CA ALA A 100 -12.12 -12.61 -9.29
C ALA A 100 -11.38 -13.40 -10.39
N ALA A 101 -12.06 -13.66 -11.51
CA ALA A 101 -11.42 -14.28 -12.68
C ALA A 101 -10.49 -13.31 -13.43
N LYS A 102 -10.79 -12.01 -13.31
CA LYS A 102 -10.08 -10.85 -13.86
C LYS A 102 -10.28 -9.66 -12.93
N LEU A 103 -9.37 -8.69 -12.98
CA LEU A 103 -9.55 -7.43 -12.25
C LEU A 103 -10.33 -6.47 -13.14
N VAL A 104 -11.61 -6.25 -12.85
CA VAL A 104 -12.49 -5.41 -13.68
C VAL A 104 -12.77 -4.10 -12.97
N CYS A 105 -12.37 -2.98 -13.59
CA CYS A 105 -12.63 -1.66 -13.03
C CYS A 105 -14.15 -1.39 -12.99
N PRO A 106 -14.72 -1.01 -11.84
CA PRO A 106 -16.16 -0.78 -11.72
C PRO A 106 -16.62 0.48 -12.49
N TYR A 107 -15.69 1.37 -12.87
CA TYR A 107 -16.04 2.63 -13.50
C TYR A 107 -16.37 2.47 -14.99
N HIS A 108 -15.43 2.00 -15.80
CA HIS A 108 -15.56 1.87 -17.26
C HIS A 108 -15.10 0.49 -17.76
N GLN A 109 -15.08 -0.51 -16.88
CA GLN A 109 -14.89 -1.93 -17.24
C GLN A 109 -13.56 -2.25 -17.94
N TRP A 110 -12.55 -1.37 -17.84
CA TRP A 110 -11.16 -1.72 -18.14
C TRP A 110 -10.82 -2.99 -17.37
N THR A 111 -10.44 -4.01 -18.12
CA THR A 111 -10.28 -5.37 -17.61
C THR A 111 -8.81 -5.74 -17.67
N TYR A 112 -8.26 -6.10 -16.53
CA TYR A 112 -6.88 -6.52 -16.38
C TYR A 112 -6.82 -8.02 -16.07
N GLU A 113 -5.77 -8.66 -16.56
CA GLU A 113 -5.39 -9.99 -16.11
C GLU A 113 -4.90 -9.94 -14.65
N LEU A 114 -4.88 -11.09 -13.96
CA LEU A 114 -4.38 -11.21 -12.58
C LEU A 114 -2.87 -10.94 -12.45
N ASP A 115 -2.14 -10.89 -13.56
CA ASP A 115 -0.74 -10.44 -13.65
C ASP A 115 -0.60 -8.91 -13.89
N GLY A 116 -1.72 -8.18 -13.94
CA GLY A 116 -1.76 -6.73 -14.08
C GLY A 116 -1.79 -6.21 -15.52
N ARG A 117 -1.64 -7.05 -16.54
CA ARG A 117 -1.74 -6.63 -17.95
C ARG A 117 -3.16 -6.19 -18.29
N LEU A 118 -3.30 -5.06 -18.98
CA LEU A 118 -4.58 -4.60 -19.52
C LEU A 118 -4.98 -5.50 -20.72
N LEU A 119 -6.14 -6.12 -20.65
CA LEU A 119 -6.69 -6.98 -21.70
C LEU A 119 -7.72 -6.26 -22.57
N PHE A 120 -8.53 -5.39 -21.96
CA PHE A 120 -9.60 -4.67 -22.63
C PHE A 120 -9.78 -3.28 -22.03
N ALA A 121 -10.03 -2.29 -22.88
CA ALA A 121 -10.10 -0.87 -22.57
C ALA A 121 -11.30 -0.20 -23.26
#